data_AF-A0A7J6R4B7-F1
#
_entry.id   AF-A0A7J6R4B7-F1
#
_cell.length_a   1.000
_cell.length_b   1.000
_cell.length_c   1.000
_cell.angle_alpha   90.00
_cell.angle_beta   90.00
_cell.angle_gamma   90.00
#
_symmetry.space_group_name_H-M   'P 1'
#
loop_
_entity.id
_entity.type
_entity.pdbx_description
1 polymer ?
#
loop_
_entity_poly.entity_id
_entity_poly.type
_entity_poly.pdbx_seq_one_letter_code
_entity_poly.pdbx_strand_id
1 'polypeptide(L)'
;MPAPAAASAEKEAPTLPEELVSKLLALDDDYTKIQKRLEREIRELERSYDKELTPIIEARAQLLAEPGEGGSNHVKGFWKKVLRNSTEFEDDVEEWDLPVLEYLVDITTDDLFPSSPAGDEAPCGFSLTFAFAENPYFTNDKLTKK
;
A
#
# COMPACT_ATOMS: atom_id res chain seq x y z
N MET A 1 -6.33 52.09 -23.53
CA MET A 1 -6.39 50.80 -24.24
C MET A 1 -6.83 49.75 -23.23
N PRO A 2 -8.13 49.40 -23.13
CA PRO A 2 -8.57 48.31 -22.30
C PRO A 2 -8.37 46.97 -23.03
N ALA A 3 -7.83 45.98 -22.33
CA ALA A 3 -7.66 44.62 -22.83
C ALA A 3 -9.02 43.96 -23.09
N PRO A 4 -9.18 43.10 -24.11
CA PRO A 4 -10.42 42.40 -24.34
C PRO A 4 -10.63 41.38 -23.23
N ALA A 5 -11.78 41.46 -22.56
CA ALA A 5 -12.24 40.46 -21.61
C ALA A 5 -12.31 39.11 -22.31
N ALA A 6 -11.52 38.14 -21.85
CA ALA A 6 -11.68 36.75 -22.20
C ALA A 6 -13.05 36.30 -21.67
N ALA A 7 -14.04 36.29 -22.55
CA ALA A 7 -15.29 35.58 -22.33
C ALA A 7 -14.95 34.09 -22.28
N SER A 8 -14.73 33.57 -21.07
CA SER A 8 -14.74 32.13 -20.81
C SER A 8 -16.14 31.62 -21.13
N ALA A 9 -16.33 31.17 -22.37
CA ALA A 9 -17.51 30.41 -22.75
C ALA A 9 -17.44 29.08 -22.01
N GLU A 10 -18.14 28.98 -20.88
CA GLU A 10 -18.60 27.70 -20.36
C GLU A 10 -19.43 27.05 -21.48
N LYS A 11 -18.81 26.09 -22.20
CA LYS A 11 -19.53 25.24 -23.13
C LYS A 11 -20.49 24.40 -22.29
N GLU A 12 -21.76 24.79 -22.27
CA GLU A 12 -22.87 23.97 -21.79
C GLU A 12 -22.74 22.57 -22.40
N ALA A 13 -22.60 21.56 -21.54
CA ALA A 13 -22.51 20.18 -22.00
C ALA A 13 -23.80 19.81 -22.75
N PRO A 14 -23.71 19.11 -23.89
CA PRO A 14 -24.90 18.73 -24.63
C PRO A 14 -25.82 17.85 -23.77
N THR A 15 -27.09 18.22 -23.67
CA THR A 15 -28.10 17.46 -22.94
C THR A 15 -28.41 16.16 -23.69
N LEU A 16 -28.12 15.02 -23.07
CA LEU A 16 -28.39 13.70 -23.64
C LEU A 16 -29.86 13.29 -23.44
N PRO A 17 -30.45 12.49 -24.34
CA PRO A 17 -31.81 11.96 -24.14
C PRO A 17 -31.88 11.06 -22.90
N GLU A 18 -32.90 11.23 -22.05
CA GLU A 18 -33.07 10.47 -20.81
C GLU A 18 -33.11 8.95 -21.04
N GLU A 19 -33.79 8.51 -22.10
CA GLU A 19 -33.85 7.10 -22.52
C GLU A 19 -32.47 6.51 -22.85
N LEU A 20 -31.58 7.31 -23.43
CA LEU A 20 -30.21 6.89 -23.74
C LEU A 20 -29.40 6.77 -22.45
N VAL A 21 -29.53 7.75 -21.55
CA VAL A 21 -28.86 7.74 -20.24
C VAL A 21 -29.29 6.52 -19.42
N SER A 22 -30.58 6.20 -19.39
CA SER A 22 -31.09 5.02 -18.67
C SER A 22 -30.50 3.71 -19.21
N LYS A 23 -30.38 3.56 -20.53
CA LYS A 23 -29.75 2.38 -21.14
C LYS A 23 -28.26 2.28 -20.83
N LEU A 24 -27.55 3.41 -20.81
CA LEU A 24 -26.13 3.44 -20.44
C LEU A 24 -25.93 3.09 -18.96
N LEU A 25 -26.77 3.60 -18.06
CA LEU A 25 -26.72 3.23 -16.64
C LEU A 25 -26.95 1.73 -16.42
N ALA A 26 -27.89 1.12 -17.16
CA ALA A 26 -28.10 -0.32 -17.08
C ALA A 26 -26.87 -1.14 -17.55
N LEU A 27 -26.14 -0.64 -18.56
CA LEU A 27 -24.88 -1.27 -18.99
C LEU A 27 -23.77 -1.09 -17.96
N ASP A 28 -23.68 0.09 -17.34
CA ASP A 28 -22.73 0.35 -16.24
C ASP A 28 -23.02 -0.57 -15.04
N ASP A 29 -24.29 -0.79 -14.70
CA ASP A 29 -24.67 -1.74 -13.65
C ASP A 29 -24.15 -3.16 -13.95
N ASP A 30 -24.28 -3.62 -15.19
CA ASP A 30 -23.79 -4.93 -15.60
C ASP A 30 -22.26 -4.99 -15.63
N TYR A 31 -21.60 -3.92 -16.08
CA TYR A 31 -20.14 -3.77 -16.03
C TYR A 31 -19.62 -3.85 -14.59
N THR A 32 -20.20 -3.06 -13.68
CA THR A 32 -19.81 -3.04 -12.26
C THR A 32 -20.09 -4.39 -11.58
N LYS A 33 -21.15 -5.11 -11.95
CA LYS A 33 -21.38 -6.49 -11.45
C LYS A 33 -20.23 -7.43 -11.82
N ILE A 34 -19.75 -7.35 -13.06
CA ILE A 34 -18.62 -8.17 -13.54
C ILE A 34 -17.33 -7.76 -12.82
N GLN A 35 -17.05 -6.46 -12.70
CA GLN A 35 -15.87 -5.97 -11.97
C GLN A 35 -15.87 -6.43 -10.51
N LYS A 36 -16.99 -6.30 -9.78
CA LYS A 36 -17.11 -6.75 -8.39
C LYS A 36 -16.84 -8.25 -8.24
N ARG A 37 -17.23 -9.06 -9.24
CA ARG A 37 -16.91 -10.49 -9.26
C ARG A 37 -15.41 -10.72 -9.50
N LEU A 38 -14.82 -10.05 -10.49
CA LEU A 38 -13.39 -10.16 -10.79
C LEU A 38 -12.53 -9.82 -9.57
N GLU A 39 -12.81 -8.71 -8.90
CA GLU A 39 -12.05 -8.31 -7.71
C GLU A 39 -12.18 -9.33 -6.57
N ARG A 40 -13.33 -10.00 -6.43
CA ARG A 40 -13.50 -11.07 -5.43
C ARG A 40 -12.61 -12.27 -5.76
N GLU A 41 -12.61 -12.70 -7.02
CA GLU A 41 -11.79 -13.83 -7.48
C GLU A 41 -10.29 -13.51 -7.34
N ILE A 42 -9.85 -12.29 -7.67
CA ILE A 42 -8.46 -11.83 -7.46
C ILE A 42 -8.09 -11.89 -5.98
N ARG A 43 -8.91 -11.33 -5.08
CA ARG A 43 -8.62 -11.33 -3.62
C ARG A 43 -8.58 -12.73 -3.02
N GLU A 44 -9.41 -13.65 -3.51
CA GLU A 44 -9.36 -15.05 -3.07
C GLU A 44 -8.08 -15.74 -3.55
N LEU A 45 -7.63 -15.43 -4.77
CA LEU A 45 -6.40 -15.93 -5.33
C LEU A 45 -5.17 -15.38 -4.61
N GLU A 46 -5.09 -14.07 -4.39
CA GLU A 46 -4.02 -13.41 -3.62
C GLU A 46 -3.89 -14.04 -2.23
N ARG A 47 -5.00 -14.18 -1.48
CA ARG A 47 -5.00 -14.85 -0.16
C ARG A 47 -4.53 -16.31 -0.19
N SER A 48 -4.68 -17.00 -1.32
CA SER A 48 -4.17 -18.36 -1.46
C SER A 48 -2.64 -18.37 -1.59
N TYR A 49 -2.09 -17.45 -2.40
CA TYR A 49 -0.65 -17.30 -2.57
C TYR A 49 0.04 -16.66 -1.38
N ASP A 50 -0.61 -15.75 -0.66
CA ASP A 50 -0.05 -15.15 0.55
C ASP A 50 0.26 -16.21 1.62
N LYS A 51 -0.59 -17.24 1.74
CA LYS A 51 -0.33 -18.38 2.63
C LYS A 51 0.90 -19.18 2.22
N GLU A 52 1.16 -19.30 0.92
CA GLU A 52 2.35 -19.96 0.40
C GLU A 52 3.60 -19.09 0.55
N LEU A 53 3.46 -17.76 0.44
CA LEU A 53 4.54 -16.80 0.62
C LEU A 53 4.91 -16.58 2.08
N THR A 54 3.94 -16.67 3.01
CA THR A 54 4.14 -16.48 4.45
C THR A 54 5.36 -17.23 5.00
N PRO A 55 5.50 -18.57 4.83
CA PRO A 55 6.66 -19.28 5.35
C PRO A 55 7.99 -18.82 4.74
N ILE A 56 7.99 -18.33 3.49
CA ILE A 56 9.19 -17.82 2.82
C ILE A 56 9.59 -16.47 3.41
N ILE A 57 8.60 -15.59 3.65
CA ILE A 57 8.82 -14.28 4.27
C ILE A 57 9.26 -14.44 5.72
N GLU A 58 8.67 -15.36 6.48
CA GLU A 58 9.09 -15.69 7.85
C GLU A 58 10.51 -16.26 7.87
N ALA A 59 10.87 -17.15 6.94
CA ALA A 59 12.23 -17.65 6.81
C ALA A 59 13.24 -16.53 6.50
N ARG A 60 12.88 -15.57 5.64
CA ARG A 60 13.69 -14.38 5.39
C ARG A 60 13.87 -13.56 6.68
N ALA A 61 12.79 -13.32 7.43
CA ALA A 61 12.86 -12.57 8.68
C ALA A 61 13.76 -13.27 9.72
N GLN A 62 13.69 -14.60 9.81
CA GLN A 62 14.57 -15.39 10.68
C GLN A 62 16.04 -15.24 10.28
N LEU A 63 16.37 -15.34 8.99
CA LEU A 63 17.75 -15.14 8.49
C LEU A 63 18.27 -13.72 8.74
N LEU A 64 17.40 -12.71 8.64
CA LEU A 64 17.77 -11.32 8.92
C LEU A 64 17.89 -11.03 10.43
N ALA A 65 17.25 -11.83 11.27
CA ALA A 65 17.38 -11.79 12.74
C ALA A 65 18.57 -12.61 13.26
N GLU A 66 19.29 -13.34 12.41
CA GLU A 66 20.54 -14.00 12.83
C GLU A 66 21.61 -12.96 13.18
N PRO A 67 22.54 -13.28 14.11
CA PRO A 67 23.56 -12.34 14.51
C PRO A 67 24.48 -11.96 13.34
N GLY A 68 24.42 -10.69 12.92
CA GLY A 68 25.31 -10.16 11.89
C GLY A 68 26.74 -9.93 12.40
N GLU A 69 27.66 -9.60 11.50
CA GLU A 69 29.00 -9.17 11.88
C GLU A 69 28.93 -7.99 12.87
N GLY A 70 29.61 -8.11 14.02
CA GLY A 70 29.63 -7.07 15.06
C GLY A 70 28.70 -7.29 16.26
N GLY A 71 28.08 -8.47 16.39
CA GLY A 71 27.39 -8.89 17.63
C GLY A 71 26.01 -8.30 17.86
N SER A 72 25.36 -7.75 16.83
CA SER A 72 23.93 -7.40 16.88
C SER A 72 23.06 -8.60 16.60
N ASN A 73 21.88 -8.67 17.24
CA ASN A 73 20.86 -9.71 17.03
C ASN A 73 20.10 -9.56 15.68
N HIS A 74 20.66 -8.88 14.70
CA HIS A 74 20.11 -8.75 13.35
C HIS A 74 21.17 -8.26 12.36
N VAL A 75 20.89 -8.47 11.07
CA VAL A 75 21.69 -7.97 9.94
C VAL A 75 21.49 -6.45 9.84
N LYS A 76 22.47 -5.68 10.32
CA LYS A 76 22.42 -4.21 10.31
C LYS A 76 22.32 -3.66 8.89
N GLY A 77 21.42 -2.70 8.71
CA GLY A 77 21.35 -1.88 7.50
C GLY A 77 20.79 -2.60 6.25
N PHE A 78 20.26 -3.82 6.38
CA PHE A 78 19.59 -4.51 5.27
C PHE A 78 18.43 -3.66 4.73
N TRP A 79 17.45 -3.33 5.57
CA TRP A 79 16.27 -2.57 5.17
C TRP A 79 16.59 -1.12 4.79
N LYS A 80 17.57 -0.49 5.46
CA LYS A 80 18.13 0.80 5.03
C LYS A 80 18.60 0.76 3.58
N LYS A 81 19.34 -0.27 3.19
CA LYS A 81 19.84 -0.44 1.82
C LYS A 81 18.70 -0.73 0.85
N VAL A 82 17.71 -1.53 1.25
CA VAL A 82 16.52 -1.82 0.44
C VAL A 82 15.73 -0.54 0.16
N LEU A 83 15.40 0.24 1.18
CA LEU A 83 14.60 1.46 1.05
C LEU A 83 15.33 2.53 0.22
N ARG A 84 16.64 2.71 0.44
CA ARG A 84 17.44 3.66 -0.34
C ARG A 84 17.57 3.30 -1.82
N ASN A 85 17.51 2.01 -2.14
CA ASN A 85 17.59 1.54 -3.52
C ASN A 85 16.21 1.45 -4.20
N SER A 86 15.12 1.74 -3.48
CA SER A 86 13.77 1.75 -4.04
C SER A 86 13.51 3.11 -4.67
N THR A 87 13.10 3.12 -5.93
CA THR A 87 12.77 4.33 -6.68
C THR A 87 11.67 5.18 -6.04
N GLU A 88 10.82 4.54 -5.25
CA GLU A 88 9.65 5.13 -4.59
C GLU A 88 10.00 5.78 -3.26
N PHE A 89 11.08 5.36 -2.60
CA PHE A 89 11.45 5.81 -1.26
C PHE A 89 12.81 6.51 -1.19
N GLU A 90 13.59 6.51 -2.27
CA GLU A 90 14.91 7.16 -2.30
C GLU A 90 14.82 8.65 -1.94
N ASP A 91 13.83 9.36 -2.47
CA ASP A 91 13.62 10.79 -2.23
C ASP A 91 13.02 11.07 -0.83
N ASP A 92 12.42 10.08 -0.18
CA ASP A 92 11.81 10.21 1.15
C ASP A 92 12.79 9.86 2.29
N VAL A 93 13.89 9.15 1.99
CA VAL A 93 14.88 8.73 2.99
C VAL A 93 16.02 9.73 3.06
N GLU A 94 15.99 10.56 4.10
CA GLU A 94 16.97 11.63 4.30
C GLU A 94 18.22 11.14 5.05
N GLU A 95 19.29 11.95 5.03
CA GLU A 95 20.57 11.57 5.66
C GLU A 95 20.45 11.30 7.17
N TRP A 96 19.54 11.99 7.86
CA TRP A 96 19.31 11.81 9.30
C TRP A 96 18.43 10.60 9.63
N ASP A 97 17.71 10.03 8.65
CA ASP A 97 16.94 8.80 8.83
C ASP A 97 17.83 7.56 8.74
N LEU A 98 18.94 7.66 8.00
CA LEU A 98 19.92 6.58 7.83
C LEU A 98 20.41 5.92 9.11
N PRO A 99 20.76 6.62 10.21
CA PRO A 99 21.18 5.97 11.44
C PRO A 99 20.01 5.39 12.25
N VAL A 100 18.77 5.85 12.01
CA VAL A 100 17.55 5.25 12.60
C VAL A 100 17.22 3.93 11.90
N LEU A 101 17.28 3.92 10.57
CA LEU A 101 17.01 2.75 9.73
C LEU A 101 18.05 1.62 9.88
N GLU A 102 19.18 1.86 10.55
CA GLU A 102 20.12 0.80 10.93
C GLU A 102 19.54 -0.15 11.99
N TYR A 103 18.58 0.33 12.78
CA TYR A 103 17.88 -0.46 13.80
C TYR A 103 16.62 -1.13 13.26
N LEU A 104 16.26 -0.93 11.99
CA LEU A 104 15.10 -1.57 11.37
C LEU A 104 15.38 -3.05 11.11
N VAL A 105 14.63 -3.91 11.79
CA VAL A 105 14.76 -5.37 11.77
C VAL A 105 13.89 -5.98 10.69
N ASP A 106 12.64 -5.55 10.60
CA ASP A 106 11.68 -6.11 9.64
C ASP A 106 10.61 -5.11 9.21
N ILE A 107 10.05 -5.34 8.03
CA ILE A 107 8.88 -4.63 7.49
C ILE A 107 7.85 -5.68 7.08
N THR A 108 6.70 -5.66 7.73
CA THR A 108 5.59 -6.57 7.45
C THR A 108 4.35 -5.82 6.97
N THR A 109 3.54 -6.50 6.16
CA THR A 109 2.25 -6.01 5.69
C THR A 109 1.18 -6.96 6.17
N ASP A 110 0.09 -6.42 6.73
CA ASP A 110 -1.07 -7.19 7.15
C ASP A 110 -2.34 -6.58 6.55
N ASP A 111 -3.25 -7.43 6.06
CA ASP A 111 -4.55 -6.99 5.57
C ASP A 111 -5.40 -6.44 6.70
N LEU A 112 -5.82 -5.18 6.57
CA LEU A 112 -6.84 -4.61 7.44
C LEU A 112 -8.19 -5.08 6.90
N PHE A 113 -8.88 -5.89 7.70
CA PHE A 113 -10.23 -6.42 7.44
C PHE A 113 -10.28 -7.51 6.34
N PRO A 114 -9.61 -8.67 6.55
CA PRO A 114 -9.58 -9.78 5.57
C PRO A 114 -10.93 -10.48 5.35
N SER A 115 -11.99 -10.06 6.07
CA SER A 115 -13.31 -10.68 6.02
C SER A 115 -14.38 -9.67 6.44
N SER A 116 -14.93 -8.92 5.48
CA SER A 116 -16.35 -8.62 5.55
C SER A 116 -17.08 -9.76 4.83
N PRO A 117 -17.77 -10.67 5.56
CA PRO A 117 -18.66 -11.66 4.94
C PRO A 117 -19.93 -11.02 4.37
N ALA A 118 -20.17 -9.73 4.60
CA ALA A 118 -21.22 -8.98 3.94
C ALA A 118 -20.64 -8.38 2.65
N GLY A 119 -21.24 -8.70 1.51
CA GLY A 119 -20.83 -8.27 0.17
C GLY A 119 -20.93 -6.77 -0.12
N ASP A 120 -20.77 -5.94 0.91
CA ASP A 120 -20.77 -4.48 0.85
C ASP A 120 -19.40 -3.96 1.29
N GLU A 121 -18.71 -3.33 0.35
CA GLU A 121 -17.87 -2.12 0.47
C GLU A 121 -17.08 -1.88 1.77
N ALA A 122 -16.61 -2.93 2.45
CA ALA A 122 -15.62 -2.75 3.51
C ALA A 122 -14.31 -2.26 2.85
N PRO A 123 -13.69 -1.19 3.37
CA PRO A 123 -12.43 -0.73 2.82
C PRO A 123 -11.39 -1.84 2.99
N CYS A 124 -10.97 -2.38 1.85
CA CYS A 124 -9.77 -3.19 1.69
C CYS A 124 -8.59 -2.29 2.05
N GLY A 125 -8.18 -2.33 3.32
CA GLY A 125 -7.00 -1.63 3.80
C GLY A 125 -5.87 -2.61 3.99
N PHE A 126 -4.66 -2.10 4.06
CA PHE A 126 -3.50 -2.85 4.54
C PHE A 126 -2.80 -2.00 5.59
N SER A 127 -2.08 -2.66 6.48
CA SER A 127 -1.22 -2.00 7.45
C SER A 127 0.22 -2.40 7.21
N LEU A 128 1.10 -1.42 7.33
CA LEU A 128 2.54 -1.62 7.29
C LEU A 128 3.09 -1.50 8.69
N THR A 129 3.83 -2.49 9.15
CA THR A 129 4.49 -2.50 10.45
C THR A 129 5.99 -2.57 10.28
N PHE A 130 6.69 -1.59 10.84
CA PHE A 130 8.15 -1.50 10.88
C PHE A 130 8.62 -1.91 12.28
N ALA A 131 9.38 -2.99 12.38
CA ALA A 131 9.91 -3.50 13.65
C ALA A 131 11.35 -3.02 13.86
N PHE A 132 11.63 -2.37 14.98
CA PHE A 132 12.94 -1.83 15.32
C PHE A 132 13.54 -2.54 16.53
N ALA A 133 14.87 -2.67 16.51
CA ALA A 133 15.63 -3.01 17.69
C ALA A 133 15.73 -1.83 18.66
N GLU A 134 16.15 -2.09 19.90
CA GLU A 134 16.41 -1.05 20.89
C GLU A 134 17.41 -0.03 20.34
N ASN A 135 17.01 1.26 20.38
CA ASN A 135 17.72 2.34 19.70
C ASN A 135 17.67 3.64 20.53
N PRO A 136 18.59 4.59 20.28
CA PRO A 136 18.66 5.83 21.05
C PRO A 136 17.68 6.92 20.59
N TYR A 137 16.90 6.70 19.54
CA TYR A 137 16.04 7.72 18.92
C TYR A 137 14.61 7.68 19.47
N PHE A 138 14.08 6.49 19.71
CA PHE A 138 12.74 6.29 20.26
C PHE A 138 12.65 4.97 21.04
N THR A 139 11.62 4.89 21.88
CA THR A 139 11.35 3.74 22.75
C THR A 139 10.39 2.71 22.12
N ASN A 140 9.84 2.99 20.93
CA ASN A 140 8.85 2.13 20.29
C ASN A 140 9.53 0.98 19.54
N ASP A 141 9.19 -0.26 19.87
CA ASP A 141 9.72 -1.42 19.14
C ASP A 141 9.04 -1.62 17.77
N LYS A 142 7.84 -1.07 17.59
CA LYS A 142 7.05 -1.19 16.35
C LYS A 142 6.37 0.12 15.98
N LEU A 143 6.48 0.52 14.72
CA LEU A 143 5.74 1.63 14.13
C LEU A 143 4.77 1.07 13.09
N THR A 144 3.47 1.33 13.25
CA THR A 144 2.44 0.82 12.34
C THR A 144 1.70 1.97 11.65
N LYS A 145 1.57 1.86 10.32
CA LYS A 145 0.73 2.70 9.49
C LYS A 145 -0.47 1.87 9.01
N LYS A 146 -1.67 2.44 9.12
CA LYS A 146 -2.95 1.87 8.66
C LYS A 146 -3.56 2.79 7.62
#